data_AF-A0A0U2BXN0-F1
#
_entry.id   AF-A0A0U2BXN0-F1
#
_cell.length_a   1.000
_cell.length_b   1.000
_cell.length_c   1.000
_cell.angle_alpha   90.00
_cell.angle_beta   90.00
_cell.angle_gamma   90.00
#
_symmetry.space_group_name_H-M   'P 1'
#
loop_
_entity.id
_entity.type
_entity.pdbx_description
1 polymer ?
#
loop_
_entity_poly.entity_id
_entity_poly.type
_entity_poly.pdbx_seq_one_letter_code
_entity_poly.pdbx_strand_id
1 'polypeptide(L)'
;HEVQVNLQKLSKLADAFAPKSKLSSQTGKLEDIVERELANAANAIEAAAERLAKLKNKPRGGYSSYELKIHDSILEAALAVTSAIAQLIRAATASQQEIVEQGRGSSSRTVFYKKNNRWTEGLISAAKAVASSTNTLIETADGVISGRNSPEQLIVASNDVAASTAQLVAASRVKANFGSHTQDRLEEASKAVGKACRALVRQVQEIISQRNKDEGEDVDYSKLSGHEFKVREMEQQVEILQLENSLTQARQRLG
;
A
#
# COMPACT_ATOMS: atom_id res chain seq x y z
N HIS A 1 28.63 28.91 -9.85
CA HIS A 1 27.75 30.09 -9.73
C HIS A 1 26.51 29.96 -10.64
N GLU A 2 26.69 29.68 -11.93
CA GLU A 2 25.59 29.52 -12.91
C GLU A 2 24.61 28.37 -12.58
N VAL A 3 25.11 27.22 -12.12
CA VAL A 3 24.27 26.09 -11.68
C VAL A 3 23.33 26.47 -10.53
N GLN A 4 23.81 27.26 -9.58
CA GLN A 4 23.02 27.70 -8.42
C GLN A 4 21.92 28.70 -8.84
N VAL A 5 22.23 29.58 -9.79
CA VAL A 5 21.25 30.52 -10.39
C VAL A 5 20.18 29.76 -11.17
N ASN A 6 20.58 28.75 -11.95
CA ASN A 6 19.63 27.93 -12.73
C ASN A 6 18.74 27.05 -11.82
N LEU A 7 19.28 26.49 -10.74
CA LEU A 7 18.49 25.79 -9.71
C LEU A 7 17.49 26.72 -9.01
N GLN A 8 17.88 27.96 -8.70
CA GLN A 8 16.96 28.94 -8.13
C GLN A 8 15.84 29.34 -9.11
N LYS A 9 16.16 29.50 -10.40
CA LYS A 9 15.14 29.76 -11.44
C LYS A 9 14.17 28.59 -11.58
N LEU A 10 14.69 27.36 -11.61
CA LEU A 10 13.88 26.15 -11.67
C LEU A 10 12.98 25.99 -10.43
N SER A 11 13.51 26.25 -9.23
CA SER A 11 12.71 26.24 -7.99
C SER A 11 11.56 27.23 -8.05
N LYS A 12 11.80 28.46 -8.53
CA LYS A 12 10.75 29.49 -8.67
C LYS A 12 9.68 29.08 -9.67
N LEU A 13 10.08 28.48 -10.80
CA LEU A 13 9.14 27.93 -11.79
C LEU A 13 8.32 26.79 -11.20
N ALA A 14 8.97 25.82 -10.53
CA ALA A 14 8.29 24.71 -9.87
C ALA A 14 7.29 25.19 -8.81
N ASP A 15 7.63 26.22 -8.03
CA ASP A 15 6.74 26.81 -7.02
C ASP A 15 5.55 27.55 -7.65
N ALA A 16 5.71 28.10 -8.86
CA ALA A 16 4.61 28.75 -9.60
C ALA A 16 3.58 27.74 -10.15
N PHE A 17 4.01 26.52 -10.47
CA PHE A 17 3.15 25.44 -10.95
C PHE A 17 2.65 24.50 -9.84
N ALA A 18 3.24 24.57 -8.65
CA ALA A 18 2.78 23.80 -7.51
C ALA A 18 1.34 24.24 -7.11
N PRO A 19 0.42 23.29 -6.85
CA PRO A 19 -0.92 23.64 -6.40
C PRO A 19 -0.83 24.44 -5.10
N LYS A 20 -1.47 25.63 -5.06
CA LYS A 20 -1.53 26.47 -3.86
C LYS A 20 -2.31 25.73 -2.77
N SER A 21 -1.59 25.04 -1.90
CA SER A 21 -2.14 24.32 -0.76
C SER A 21 -2.85 25.26 0.22
N LYS A 22 -4.06 24.87 0.64
CA LYS A 22 -4.88 25.60 1.63
C LYS A 22 -4.28 25.60 3.05
N LEU A 23 -3.17 24.90 3.31
CA LEU A 23 -2.53 24.92 4.64
C LEU A 23 -1.96 26.30 5.00
N SER A 24 -1.64 27.13 4.00
CA SER A 24 -1.11 28.49 4.19
C SER A 24 -2.04 29.44 4.97
N SER A 25 -3.35 29.18 5.07
CA SER A 25 -4.32 30.09 5.70
C SER A 25 -4.70 29.72 7.14
N GLN A 26 -4.23 28.59 7.69
CA GLN A 26 -4.58 28.14 9.05
C GLN A 26 -3.37 28.18 10.00
N THR A 27 -2.90 29.40 10.28
CA THR A 27 -1.69 29.71 11.06
C THR A 27 -1.69 29.21 12.51
N GLY A 28 -2.86 28.96 13.11
CA GLY A 28 -2.99 28.51 14.50
C GLY A 28 -3.30 27.02 14.68
N LYS A 29 -3.52 26.26 13.59
CA LYS A 29 -3.95 24.85 13.64
C LYS A 29 -2.93 23.87 13.08
N LEU A 30 -1.78 24.33 12.61
CA LEU A 30 -0.86 23.49 11.83
C LEU A 30 -0.19 22.39 12.67
N GLU A 31 0.19 22.71 13.92
CA GLU A 31 0.70 21.74 14.89
C GLU A 31 -0.35 20.67 15.20
N ASP A 32 -1.57 21.12 15.56
CA ASP A 32 -2.72 20.24 15.74
C ASP A 32 -2.99 19.40 14.50
N ILE A 33 -2.81 19.92 13.28
CA ILE A 33 -3.09 19.18 12.05
C ILE A 33 -2.09 18.03 11.88
N VAL A 34 -0.77 18.23 12.01
CA VAL A 34 0.19 17.14 11.75
C VAL A 34 0.03 16.00 12.75
N GLU A 35 0.00 16.34 14.04
CA GLU A 35 -0.12 15.34 15.10
C GLU A 35 -1.48 14.65 15.05
N ARG A 36 -2.55 15.40 14.79
CA ARG A 36 -3.89 14.82 14.56
C ARG A 36 -3.93 13.92 13.34
N GLU A 37 -3.25 14.24 12.24
CA GLU A 37 -3.30 13.41 11.04
C GLU A 37 -2.53 12.09 11.21
N LEU A 38 -1.38 12.11 11.91
CA LEU A 38 -0.69 10.87 12.29
C LEU A 38 -1.51 10.05 13.31
N ALA A 39 -2.16 10.72 14.27
CA ALA A 39 -3.07 10.06 15.20
C ALA A 39 -4.31 9.48 14.48
N ASN A 40 -4.88 10.20 13.52
CA ASN A 40 -5.99 9.74 12.69
C ASN A 40 -5.57 8.51 11.87
N ALA A 41 -4.36 8.52 11.30
CA ALA A 41 -3.82 7.36 10.59
C ALA A 41 -3.68 6.16 11.54
N ALA A 42 -3.13 6.35 12.74
CA ALA A 42 -3.01 5.29 13.75
C ALA A 42 -4.39 4.72 14.14
N ASN A 43 -5.34 5.59 14.45
CA ASN A 43 -6.72 5.20 14.81
C ASN A 43 -7.42 4.48 13.66
N ALA A 44 -7.22 4.92 12.42
CA ALA A 44 -7.78 4.28 11.23
C ALA A 44 -7.21 2.86 11.07
N ILE A 45 -5.90 2.68 11.25
CA ILE A 45 -5.25 1.37 11.17
C ILE A 45 -5.72 0.45 12.29
N GLU A 46 -5.88 0.96 13.51
CA GLU A 46 -6.38 0.18 14.65
C GLU A 46 -7.84 -0.26 14.43
N ALA A 47 -8.71 0.67 14.01
CA ALA A 47 -10.08 0.34 13.63
C ALA A 47 -10.14 -0.70 12.50
N ALA A 48 -9.20 -0.64 11.56
CA ALA A 48 -9.14 -1.58 10.46
C ALA A 48 -8.60 -2.96 10.90
N ALA A 49 -7.65 -3.02 11.83
CA ALA A 49 -7.22 -4.25 12.48
C ALA A 49 -8.35 -4.91 13.28
N GLU A 50 -9.16 -4.12 13.99
CA GLU A 50 -10.35 -4.63 14.68
C GLU A 50 -11.39 -5.21 13.70
N ARG A 51 -11.59 -4.58 12.54
CA ARG A 51 -12.48 -5.11 11.50
C ARG A 51 -12.02 -6.48 11.01
N LEU A 52 -10.73 -6.64 10.71
CA LEU A 52 -10.14 -7.93 10.34
C LEU A 52 -10.29 -8.99 11.45
N ALA A 53 -10.06 -8.60 12.71
CA ALA A 53 -10.23 -9.50 13.85
C ALA A 53 -11.69 -9.95 14.02
N LYS A 54 -12.66 -9.04 13.79
CA LYS A 54 -14.09 -9.37 13.80
C LYS A 54 -14.46 -10.33 12.66
N LEU A 55 -13.89 -10.14 11.46
CA LEU A 55 -14.09 -11.05 10.34
C LEU A 55 -13.56 -12.45 10.63
N LYS A 56 -12.42 -12.55 11.34
CA LYS A 56 -11.86 -13.84 11.77
C LYS A 56 -12.84 -14.64 12.65
N ASN A 57 -13.59 -13.97 13.51
CA ASN A 57 -14.51 -14.61 14.46
C ASN A 57 -15.96 -14.75 13.97
N LYS A 58 -16.28 -14.26 12.76
CA LYS A 58 -17.64 -14.34 12.22
C LYS A 58 -17.99 -15.80 11.89
N PRO A 59 -19.20 -16.31 12.21
CA PRO A 59 -19.62 -17.64 11.83
C PRO A 59 -19.66 -17.77 10.31
N ARG A 60 -18.93 -18.77 9.78
CA ARG A 60 -18.69 -18.97 8.35
C ARG A 60 -19.46 -20.19 7.82
N GLY A 61 -20.71 -20.34 8.25
CA GLY A 61 -21.57 -21.42 7.78
C GLY A 61 -21.80 -21.31 6.28
N GLY A 62 -21.57 -22.40 5.54
CA GLY A 62 -21.77 -22.45 4.09
C GLY A 62 -20.49 -22.54 3.24
N TYR A 63 -19.31 -22.35 3.83
CA TYR A 63 -18.03 -22.56 3.13
C TYR A 63 -17.49 -23.97 3.34
N SER A 64 -16.85 -24.51 2.31
CA SER A 64 -16.08 -25.75 2.39
C SER A 64 -14.85 -25.61 3.31
N SER A 65 -14.32 -26.74 3.79
CA SER A 65 -13.09 -26.74 4.60
C SER A 65 -11.91 -26.12 3.85
N TYR A 66 -11.89 -26.22 2.52
CA TYR A 66 -10.86 -25.63 1.67
C TYR A 66 -10.97 -24.10 1.60
N GLU A 67 -12.16 -23.57 1.30
CA GLU A 67 -12.42 -22.12 1.27
C GLU A 67 -12.12 -21.47 2.64
N LEU A 68 -12.48 -22.16 3.74
CA LEU A 68 -12.17 -21.67 5.08
C LEU A 68 -10.66 -21.50 5.32
N LYS A 69 -9.83 -22.44 4.84
CA LYS A 69 -8.36 -22.33 4.94
C LYS A 69 -7.82 -21.15 4.13
N ILE A 70 -8.35 -20.94 2.92
CA ILE A 70 -7.98 -19.79 2.08
C ILE A 70 -8.34 -18.48 2.80
N HIS A 71 -9.56 -18.39 3.35
CA HIS A 71 -10.02 -17.21 4.07
C HIS A 71 -9.16 -16.92 5.30
N ASP A 72 -8.82 -17.95 6.08
CA ASP A 72 -7.94 -17.78 7.25
C ASP A 72 -6.54 -17.31 6.86
N SER A 73 -5.97 -17.86 5.78
CA SER A 73 -4.66 -17.43 5.27
C SER A 73 -4.67 -15.96 4.85
N ILE A 74 -5.70 -15.53 4.12
CA ILE A 74 -5.85 -14.12 3.69
C ILE A 74 -5.98 -13.20 4.91
N LEU A 75 -6.83 -13.57 5.88
CA LEU A 75 -7.03 -12.77 7.09
C LEU A 75 -5.76 -12.65 7.93
N GLU A 76 -5.03 -13.74 8.10
CA GLU A 76 -3.76 -13.76 8.84
C GLU A 76 -2.71 -12.86 8.17
N ALA A 77 -2.56 -12.97 6.85
CA ALA A 77 -1.62 -12.15 6.11
C ALA A 77 -2.02 -10.66 6.10
N ALA A 78 -3.32 -10.35 5.95
CA ALA A 78 -3.82 -8.98 6.06
C ALA A 78 -3.57 -8.40 7.47
N LEU A 79 -3.83 -9.16 8.53
CA LEU A 79 -3.55 -8.75 9.92
C LEU A 79 -2.06 -8.50 10.15
N ALA A 80 -1.19 -9.34 9.60
CA ALA A 80 0.26 -9.16 9.68
C ALA A 80 0.70 -7.85 9.01
N VAL A 81 0.16 -7.54 7.83
CA VAL A 81 0.39 -6.27 7.14
C VAL A 81 -0.10 -5.11 7.99
N THR A 82 -1.35 -5.13 8.47
CA THR A 82 -1.92 -4.04 9.29
C THR A 82 -1.12 -3.80 10.59
N SER A 83 -0.67 -4.87 11.25
CA SER A 83 0.18 -4.77 12.44
C SER A 83 1.52 -4.11 12.15
N ALA A 84 2.16 -4.48 11.03
CA ALA A 84 3.40 -3.84 10.59
C ALA A 84 3.21 -2.35 10.27
N ILE A 85 2.09 -1.97 9.63
CA ILE A 85 1.77 -0.57 9.35
C ILE A 85 1.52 0.21 10.66
N ALA A 86 0.85 -0.39 11.64
CA ALA A 86 0.66 0.24 12.95
C ALA A 86 1.99 0.55 13.65
N GLN A 87 2.97 -0.37 13.56
CA GLN A 87 4.33 -0.13 14.04
C GLN A 87 5.04 0.97 13.25
N LEU A 88 4.86 1.01 11.93
CA LEU A 88 5.40 2.04 11.06
C LEU A 88 4.87 3.43 11.40
N ILE A 89 3.57 3.59 11.63
CA ILE A 89 2.99 4.89 12.01
C ILE A 89 3.52 5.34 13.37
N ARG A 90 3.63 4.43 14.35
CA ARG A 90 4.27 4.76 15.65
C ARG A 90 5.71 5.23 15.48
N ALA A 91 6.50 4.55 14.64
CA ALA A 91 7.87 4.95 14.35
C ALA A 91 7.93 6.29 13.58
N ALA A 92 7.00 6.54 12.67
CA ALA A 92 6.90 7.79 11.93
C ALA A 92 6.58 8.98 12.84
N THR A 93 5.65 8.79 13.79
CA THR A 93 5.34 9.78 14.83
C THR A 93 6.56 10.06 15.70
N ALA A 94 7.27 9.03 16.16
CA ALA A 94 8.48 9.22 16.95
C ALA A 94 9.57 9.99 16.16
N SER A 95 9.76 9.65 14.88
CA SER A 95 10.71 10.34 14.00
C SER A 95 10.34 11.80 13.79
N GLN A 96 9.07 12.11 13.53
CA GLN A 96 8.60 13.49 13.40
C GLN A 96 8.76 14.28 14.70
N GLN A 97 8.45 13.69 15.86
CA GLN A 97 8.67 14.33 17.16
C GLN A 97 10.16 14.64 17.41
N GLU A 98 11.05 13.69 17.12
CA GLU A 98 12.51 13.90 17.25
C GLU A 98 13.00 15.04 16.34
N ILE A 99 12.61 15.02 15.06
CA ILE A 99 12.96 16.05 14.07
C ILE A 99 12.57 17.44 14.56
N VAL A 100 11.36 17.56 15.11
CA VAL A 100 10.81 18.84 15.55
C VAL A 100 11.50 19.30 16.81
N GLU A 101 11.74 18.40 17.77
CA GLU A 101 12.39 18.74 19.04
C GLU A 101 13.84 19.17 18.84
N GLN A 102 14.58 18.48 17.98
CA GLN A 102 15.97 18.82 17.65
C GLN A 102 16.04 20.04 16.72
N GLY A 103 15.07 20.21 15.82
CA GLY A 103 15.09 21.23 14.76
C GLY A 103 14.49 22.59 15.13
N ARG A 104 13.64 22.67 16.16
CA ARG A 104 12.94 23.93 16.51
C ARG A 104 13.81 24.93 17.26
N GLY A 105 14.90 24.50 17.89
CA GLY A 105 15.70 25.35 18.78
C GLY A 105 14.83 25.99 19.87
N SER A 106 14.89 27.31 20.02
CA SER A 106 14.04 28.06 20.95
C SER A 106 12.63 28.37 20.43
N SER A 107 12.32 28.00 19.17
CA SER A 107 10.99 28.24 18.58
C SER A 107 9.95 27.20 19.04
N SER A 108 8.67 27.57 18.97
CA SER A 108 7.57 26.62 19.15
C SER A 108 7.47 25.66 17.97
N ARG A 109 6.82 24.49 18.18
CA ARG A 109 6.62 23.49 17.12
C ARG A 109 5.77 24.04 15.98
N THR A 110 4.70 24.78 16.29
CA THR A 110 3.90 25.53 15.30
C THR A 110 4.76 26.38 14.37
N VAL A 111 5.73 27.14 14.91
CA VAL A 111 6.64 27.96 14.10
C VAL A 111 7.54 27.09 13.23
N PHE A 112 8.04 25.97 13.76
CA PHE A 112 8.85 25.01 13.00
C PHE A 112 8.07 24.41 11.81
N TYR A 113 6.85 23.92 12.00
CA TYR A 113 6.04 23.37 10.92
C TYR A 113 5.70 24.41 9.85
N LYS A 114 5.43 25.65 10.26
CA LYS A 114 5.14 26.75 9.33
C LYS A 114 6.35 27.08 8.47
N LYS A 115 7.54 27.16 9.09
CA LYS A 115 8.81 27.40 8.40
C LYS A 115 9.15 26.25 7.44
N ASN A 116 8.77 25.02 7.78
CA ASN A 116 9.00 23.82 6.99
C ASN A 116 7.72 23.32 6.28
N ASN A 117 6.85 24.22 5.82
CA ASN A 117 5.50 23.88 5.33
C ASN A 117 5.46 22.78 4.24
N ARG A 118 6.36 22.76 3.26
CA ARG A 118 6.40 21.70 2.23
C ARG A 118 6.68 20.32 2.81
N TRP A 119 7.57 20.25 3.81
CA TRP A 119 7.86 19.00 4.52
C TRP A 119 6.65 18.55 5.35
N THR A 120 6.05 19.49 6.08
CA THR A 120 4.81 19.28 6.84
C THR A 120 3.68 18.72 5.96
N GLU A 121 3.46 19.31 4.79
CA GLU A 121 2.47 18.87 3.81
C GLU A 121 2.78 17.49 3.23
N GLY A 122 4.05 17.24 2.89
CA GLY A 122 4.50 15.93 2.41
C GLY A 122 4.26 14.83 3.43
N LEU A 123 4.53 15.10 4.71
CA LEU A 123 4.31 14.16 5.80
C LEU A 123 2.81 13.87 6.00
N ILE A 124 1.97 14.91 6.04
CA ILE A 124 0.51 14.76 6.17
C ILE A 124 -0.06 13.97 4.99
N SER A 125 0.34 14.30 3.77
CA SER A 125 -0.14 13.62 2.56
C SER A 125 0.24 12.15 2.56
N ALA A 126 1.48 11.82 2.92
CA ALA A 126 1.94 10.44 3.00
C ALA A 126 1.22 9.66 4.11
N ALA A 127 1.00 10.26 5.29
CA ALA A 127 0.23 9.61 6.36
C ALA A 127 -1.21 9.29 5.94
N LYS A 128 -1.86 10.22 5.21
CA LYS A 128 -3.20 9.99 4.63
C LYS A 128 -3.20 8.87 3.60
N ALA A 129 -2.20 8.83 2.73
CA ALA A 129 -2.06 7.76 1.74
C ALA A 129 -1.89 6.39 2.41
N VAL A 130 -1.12 6.30 3.49
CA VAL A 130 -0.98 5.06 4.28
C VAL A 130 -2.31 4.65 4.91
N ALA A 131 -3.04 5.58 5.54
CA ALA A 131 -4.34 5.29 6.12
C ALA A 131 -5.36 4.82 5.06
N SER A 132 -5.41 5.50 3.91
CA SER A 132 -6.29 5.18 2.80
C SER A 132 -5.99 3.80 2.21
N SER A 133 -4.74 3.55 1.83
CA SER A 133 -4.32 2.26 1.25
C SER A 133 -4.53 1.10 2.24
N THR A 134 -4.36 1.33 3.55
CA THR A 134 -4.65 0.32 4.57
C THR A 134 -6.13 -0.02 4.64
N ASN A 135 -7.02 0.98 4.58
CA ASN A 135 -8.46 0.74 4.52
C ASN A 135 -8.84 -0.03 3.23
N THR A 136 -8.31 0.39 2.08
CA THR A 136 -8.52 -0.30 0.80
C THR A 136 -8.07 -1.75 0.86
N LEU A 137 -6.92 -2.04 1.47
CA LEU A 137 -6.44 -3.42 1.66
C LEU A 137 -7.45 -4.27 2.42
N ILE A 138 -8.03 -3.72 3.49
CA ILE A 138 -8.91 -4.45 4.39
C ILE A 138 -10.30 -4.64 3.78
N GLU A 139 -10.83 -3.62 3.12
CA GLU A 139 -12.05 -3.72 2.33
C GLU A 139 -11.88 -4.72 1.18
N THR A 140 -10.69 -4.76 0.59
CA THR A 140 -10.37 -5.71 -0.47
C THR A 140 -10.29 -7.13 0.07
N ALA A 141 -9.61 -7.35 1.19
CA ALA A 141 -9.52 -8.67 1.84
C ALA A 141 -10.91 -9.20 2.23
N ASP A 142 -11.76 -8.37 2.83
CA ASP A 142 -13.17 -8.69 3.12
C ASP A 142 -13.97 -8.97 1.84
N GLY A 143 -13.75 -8.18 0.78
CA GLY A 143 -14.34 -8.40 -0.53
C GLY A 143 -13.97 -9.76 -1.14
N VAL A 144 -12.70 -10.17 -1.02
CA VAL A 144 -12.24 -11.48 -1.53
C VAL A 144 -12.90 -12.62 -0.76
N ILE A 145 -12.95 -12.54 0.57
CA ILE A 145 -13.56 -13.55 1.45
C ILE A 145 -15.07 -13.69 1.22
N SER A 146 -15.73 -12.58 0.89
CA SER A 146 -17.16 -12.54 0.58
C SER A 146 -17.49 -12.78 -0.90
N GLY A 147 -16.48 -13.05 -1.75
CA GLY A 147 -16.66 -13.28 -3.18
C GLY A 147 -17.05 -12.04 -4.01
N ARG A 148 -16.94 -10.84 -3.44
CA ARG A 148 -17.21 -9.56 -4.13
C ARG A 148 -16.01 -9.06 -4.94
N ASN A 149 -14.81 -9.41 -4.51
CA ASN A 149 -13.56 -8.99 -5.14
C ASN A 149 -12.73 -10.19 -5.57
N SER A 150 -11.89 -10.00 -6.58
CA SER A 150 -10.95 -11.01 -7.05
C SER A 150 -9.67 -11.02 -6.19
N PRO A 151 -8.98 -12.16 -6.06
CA PRO A 151 -7.69 -12.23 -5.37
C PRO A 151 -6.63 -11.28 -5.97
N GLU A 152 -6.66 -11.03 -7.28
CA GLU A 152 -5.75 -10.09 -7.95
C GLU A 152 -5.90 -8.65 -7.43
N GLN A 153 -7.13 -8.23 -7.08
CA GLN A 153 -7.34 -6.92 -6.46
C GLN A 153 -6.59 -6.79 -5.13
N LEU A 154 -6.47 -7.89 -4.37
CA LEU A 154 -5.72 -7.92 -3.12
C LEU A 154 -4.21 -7.75 -3.34
N ILE A 155 -3.68 -8.25 -4.46
CA ILE A 155 -2.29 -8.02 -4.87
C ILE A 155 -2.06 -6.53 -5.13
N VAL A 156 -2.97 -5.88 -5.86
CA VAL A 156 -2.88 -4.44 -6.16
C VAL A 156 -2.94 -3.60 -4.88
N ALA A 157 -3.90 -3.88 -4.00
CA ALA A 157 -4.03 -3.16 -2.72
C ALA A 157 -2.80 -3.35 -1.82
N SER A 158 -2.21 -4.55 -1.79
CA SER A 158 -0.97 -4.82 -1.04
C SER A 158 0.23 -4.03 -1.56
N ASN A 159 0.35 -3.89 -2.89
CA ASN A 159 1.41 -3.10 -3.50
C ASN A 159 1.25 -1.59 -3.23
N ASP A 160 0.01 -1.08 -3.24
CA ASP A 160 -0.28 0.32 -2.91
C ASP A 160 0.11 0.65 -1.46
N VAL A 161 -0.16 -0.26 -0.51
CA VAL A 161 0.31 -0.16 0.88
C VAL A 161 1.84 -0.09 0.96
N ALA A 162 2.55 -0.94 0.22
CA ALA A 162 4.00 -0.93 0.22
C ALA A 162 4.56 0.39 -0.36
N ALA A 163 3.92 0.93 -1.40
CA ALA A 163 4.32 2.19 -2.02
C ALA A 163 4.05 3.40 -1.10
N SER A 164 2.85 3.50 -0.52
CA SER A 164 2.47 4.60 0.37
C SER A 164 3.31 4.65 1.65
N THR A 165 3.65 3.48 2.21
CA THR A 165 4.54 3.41 3.37
C THR A 165 5.98 3.80 3.03
N ALA A 166 6.50 3.41 1.87
CA ALA A 166 7.80 3.89 1.38
C ALA A 166 7.81 5.41 1.18
N GLN A 167 6.71 5.98 0.65
CA GLN A 167 6.55 7.43 0.52
C GLN A 167 6.58 8.13 1.89
N LEU A 168 5.96 7.56 2.92
CA LEU A 168 5.98 8.12 4.27
C LEU A 168 7.40 8.13 4.86
N VAL A 169 8.18 7.06 4.66
CA VAL A 169 9.60 7.03 5.06
C VAL A 169 10.39 8.11 4.33
N ALA A 170 10.20 8.23 3.02
CA ALA A 170 10.89 9.23 2.21
C ALA A 170 10.55 10.65 2.68
N ALA A 171 9.28 10.93 2.96
CA ALA A 171 8.82 12.22 3.47
C ALA A 171 9.41 12.55 4.85
N SER A 172 9.47 11.57 5.76
CA SER A 172 10.08 11.73 7.09
C SER A 172 11.59 12.03 6.99
N ARG A 173 12.31 11.29 6.14
CA ARG A 173 13.76 11.40 5.98
C ARG A 173 14.26 12.80 5.59
N VAL A 174 13.47 13.60 4.86
CA VAL A 174 13.85 14.94 4.36
C VAL A 174 14.39 15.87 5.47
N LYS A 175 13.92 15.71 6.70
CA LYS A 175 14.33 16.53 7.85
C LYS A 175 14.98 15.72 8.99
N ALA A 176 15.16 14.41 8.80
CA ALA A 176 15.85 13.57 9.77
C ALA A 176 17.33 13.93 9.84
N ASN A 177 17.89 13.93 11.06
CA ASN A 177 19.33 14.09 11.25
C ASN A 177 20.08 12.80 10.88
N PHE A 178 21.33 12.96 10.45
CA PHE A 178 22.21 11.82 10.21
C PHE A 178 22.43 11.05 11.51
N GLY A 179 22.17 9.73 11.50
CA GLY A 179 22.24 8.89 12.70
C GLY A 179 21.02 8.98 13.63
N SER A 180 19.88 9.46 13.15
CA SER A 180 18.61 9.44 13.90
C SER A 180 18.14 8.01 14.16
N HIS A 181 18.11 7.61 15.44
CA HIS A 181 17.61 6.29 15.84
C HIS A 181 16.13 6.11 15.56
N THR A 182 15.32 7.17 15.64
CA THR A 182 13.89 7.09 15.30
C THR A 182 13.67 6.92 13.80
N GLN A 183 14.52 7.53 12.97
CA GLN A 183 14.49 7.32 11.53
C GLN A 183 14.92 5.89 11.17
N ASP A 184 15.97 5.35 11.80
CA ASP A 184 16.40 3.96 11.58
C ASP A 184 15.27 2.97 11.91
N ARG A 185 14.57 3.18 13.04
CA ARG A 185 13.40 2.37 13.41
C ARG A 185 12.25 2.49 12.41
N LEU A 186 12.01 3.69 11.88
CA LEU A 186 10.99 3.90 10.84
C LEU A 186 11.33 3.12 9.55
N GLU A 187 12.60 3.11 9.17
CA GLU A 187 13.07 2.36 8.00
C GLU A 187 12.97 0.85 8.20
N GLU A 188 13.29 0.36 9.40
CA GLU A 188 13.08 -1.04 9.77
C GLU A 188 11.60 -1.43 9.73
N ALA A 189 10.72 -0.59 10.28
CA ALA A 189 9.28 -0.82 10.23
C ALA A 189 8.75 -0.86 8.78
N SER A 190 9.26 -0.01 7.89
CA SER A 190 8.91 -0.04 6.46
C SER A 190 9.40 -1.29 5.74
N LYS A 191 10.61 -1.79 6.07
CA LYS A 191 11.08 -3.09 5.58
C LYS A 191 10.16 -4.22 6.06
N ALA A 192 9.69 -4.17 7.29
CA ALA A 192 8.74 -5.14 7.84
C ALA A 192 7.40 -5.11 7.10
N VAL A 193 6.85 -3.92 6.82
CA VAL A 193 5.65 -3.78 5.96
C VAL A 193 5.88 -4.39 4.60
N GLY A 194 6.98 -4.03 3.91
CA GLY A 194 7.30 -4.59 2.60
C GLY A 194 7.44 -6.12 2.61
N LYS A 195 7.99 -6.70 3.69
CA LYS A 195 8.07 -8.16 3.86
C LYS A 195 6.67 -8.78 4.02
N ALA A 196 5.81 -8.18 4.84
CA ALA A 196 4.45 -8.64 5.05
C ALA A 196 3.61 -8.55 3.74
N CYS A 197 3.71 -7.44 3.01
CA CYS A 197 3.05 -7.28 1.71
C CYS A 197 3.49 -8.34 0.70
N ARG A 198 4.79 -8.62 0.59
CA ARG A 198 5.31 -9.68 -0.28
C ARG A 198 4.82 -11.07 0.13
N ALA A 199 4.76 -11.34 1.43
CA ALA A 199 4.22 -12.60 1.93
C ALA A 199 2.74 -12.77 1.57
N LEU A 200 1.93 -11.72 1.73
CA LEU A 200 0.54 -11.69 1.32
C LEU A 200 0.40 -11.95 -0.19
N VAL A 201 1.16 -11.23 -1.03
CA VAL A 201 1.12 -11.40 -2.49
C VAL A 201 1.45 -12.84 -2.88
N ARG A 202 2.49 -13.43 -2.28
CA ARG A 202 2.86 -14.82 -2.55
C ARG A 202 1.73 -15.79 -2.21
N GLN A 203 1.10 -15.65 -1.03
CA GLN A 203 -0.03 -16.50 -0.64
C GLN A 203 -1.21 -16.37 -1.61
N VAL A 204 -1.52 -15.14 -2.02
CA VAL A 204 -2.60 -14.88 -2.99
C VAL A 204 -2.29 -15.49 -4.35
N GLN A 205 -1.05 -15.43 -4.81
CA GLN A 205 -0.61 -16.10 -6.05
C GLN A 205 -0.72 -17.63 -5.95
N GLU A 206 -0.40 -18.20 -4.79
CA GLU A 206 -0.59 -19.65 -4.54
C GLU A 206 -2.07 -20.02 -4.61
N ILE A 207 -2.98 -19.20 -4.05
CA ILE A 207 -4.44 -19.38 -4.15
C ILE A 207 -4.92 -19.31 -5.61
N ILE A 208 -4.49 -18.31 -6.37
CA ILE A 208 -4.84 -18.17 -7.80
C ILE A 208 -4.34 -19.39 -8.59
N SER A 209 -3.10 -19.82 -8.35
CA SER A 209 -2.53 -20.98 -9.04
C SER A 209 -3.28 -22.27 -8.73
N GLN A 210 -3.76 -22.46 -7.50
CA GLN A 210 -4.55 -23.65 -7.14
C GLN A 210 -5.91 -23.61 -7.83
N ARG A 211 -6.58 -22.45 -7.82
CA ARG A 211 -7.87 -22.28 -8.50
C ARG A 211 -7.78 -22.55 -10.01
N ASN A 212 -6.73 -22.05 -10.66
CA ASN A 212 -6.53 -22.30 -12.09
C ASN A 212 -6.26 -23.78 -12.42
N LYS A 213 -5.66 -24.54 -11.48
CA LYS A 213 -5.46 -25.99 -11.66
C LYS A 213 -6.77 -26.76 -11.51
N ASP A 214 -7.64 -26.32 -10.60
CA ASP A 214 -8.96 -26.95 -10.40
C ASP A 214 -9.93 -26.62 -11.55
N GLU A 215 -9.79 -25.44 -12.18
CA GLU A 215 -10.60 -25.00 -13.33
C GLU A 215 -10.07 -25.52 -14.68
N GLY A 216 -8.78 -25.87 -14.76
CA GLY A 216 -8.20 -26.51 -15.94
C GLY A 216 -8.58 -27.98 -15.99
N GLU A 217 -9.43 -28.38 -16.95
CA GLU A 217 -9.56 -29.79 -17.30
C GLU A 217 -8.15 -30.33 -17.62
N ASP A 218 -7.66 -31.29 -16.84
CA ASP A 218 -6.50 -32.10 -17.22
C ASP A 218 -6.90 -32.90 -18.47
N VAL A 219 -6.71 -32.29 -19.65
CA VAL A 219 -7.06 -32.92 -20.92
C VAL A 219 -6.11 -34.09 -21.14
N ASP A 220 -6.63 -35.30 -21.04
CA ASP A 220 -5.86 -36.52 -21.31
C ASP A 220 -5.65 -36.67 -22.83
N TYR A 221 -4.63 -35.99 -23.35
CA TYR A 221 -4.26 -36.02 -24.76
C TYR A 221 -3.92 -37.43 -25.29
N SER A 222 -3.64 -38.40 -24.39
CA SER A 222 -3.32 -39.78 -24.79
C SER A 222 -4.54 -40.57 -25.26
N LYS A 223 -5.75 -40.10 -24.96
CA LYS A 223 -7.03 -40.74 -25.32
C LYS A 223 -7.68 -40.16 -26.58
N LEU A 224 -7.11 -39.10 -27.16
CA LEU A 224 -7.65 -38.44 -28.35
C LEU A 224 -7.15 -39.14 -29.63
N SER A 225 -8.00 -39.25 -30.65
CA SER A 225 -7.55 -39.62 -31.99
C SER A 225 -6.65 -38.53 -32.59
N GLY A 226 -5.81 -38.87 -33.56
CA GLY A 226 -4.87 -37.91 -34.17
C GLY A 226 -5.55 -36.66 -34.78
N HIS A 227 -6.78 -36.79 -35.26
CA HIS A 227 -7.57 -35.65 -35.74
C HIS A 227 -8.11 -34.80 -34.59
N GLU A 228 -8.67 -35.42 -33.55
CA GLU A 228 -9.18 -34.71 -32.36
C GLU A 228 -8.07 -33.99 -31.61
N PHE A 229 -6.89 -34.60 -31.50
CA PHE A 229 -5.70 -33.97 -30.96
C PHE A 229 -5.35 -32.70 -31.73
N LYS A 230 -5.35 -32.75 -33.06
CA LYS A 230 -5.01 -31.60 -33.91
C LYS A 230 -6.04 -30.47 -33.79
N VAL A 231 -7.33 -30.81 -33.71
CA VAL A 231 -8.41 -29.83 -33.51
C VAL A 231 -8.25 -29.14 -32.15
N ARG A 232 -8.09 -29.90 -31.06
CA ARG A 232 -7.86 -29.35 -29.71
C ARG A 232 -6.59 -28.50 -29.62
N GLU A 233 -5.50 -28.94 -30.26
CA GLU A 233 -4.25 -28.17 -30.34
C GLU A 233 -4.48 -26.81 -31.02
N MET A 234 -5.20 -26.80 -32.15
CA MET A 234 -5.53 -25.57 -32.87
C MET A 234 -6.43 -24.65 -32.04
N GLU A 235 -7.45 -25.19 -31.37
CA GLU A 235 -8.32 -24.43 -30.46
C GLU A 235 -7.53 -23.75 -29.34
N GLN A 236 -6.60 -24.48 -28.71
CA GLN A 236 -5.73 -23.94 -27.67
C GLN A 236 -4.81 -22.85 -28.19
N GLN A 237 -4.24 -23.01 -29.39
CA GLN A 237 -3.42 -21.97 -30.03
C GLN A 237 -4.23 -20.70 -30.33
N VAL A 238 -5.48 -20.84 -30.78
CA VAL A 238 -6.38 -19.70 -31.00
C VAL A 238 -6.68 -18.99 -29.69
N GLU A 239 -6.97 -19.73 -28.61
CA GLU A 239 -7.20 -19.15 -27.28
C GLU A 239 -5.97 -18.38 -26.77
N ILE A 240 -4.76 -18.95 -26.92
CA ILE A 240 -3.50 -18.27 -26.56
C ILE A 240 -3.38 -16.93 -27.29
N LEU A 241 -3.59 -16.90 -28.61
CA LEU A 241 -3.52 -15.67 -29.40
C LEU A 241 -4.56 -14.61 -28.96
N GLN A 242 -5.77 -15.05 -28.59
CA GLN A 242 -6.80 -14.17 -28.07
C GLN A 242 -6.43 -13.57 -26.70
N LEU A 243 -5.86 -14.39 -25.81
CA LEU A 243 -5.37 -13.94 -24.50
C LEU A 243 -4.19 -12.97 -24.64
N GLU A 244 -3.24 -13.24 -25.54
CA GLU A 244 -2.11 -12.35 -25.82
C GLU A 244 -2.57 -10.98 -26.35
N ASN A 245 -3.53 -10.97 -27.27
CA ASN A 245 -4.12 -9.73 -27.78
C ASN A 245 -4.83 -8.95 -26.66
N SER A 246 -5.63 -9.65 -25.83
CA SER A 246 -6.33 -9.05 -24.69
C SER A 246 -5.36 -8.46 -23.66
N LEU A 247 -4.27 -9.17 -23.34
CA LEU A 247 -3.20 -8.69 -22.47
C LEU A 247 -2.53 -7.44 -23.03
N THR A 248 -2.23 -7.43 -24.33
CA THR A 248 -1.61 -6.28 -25.01
C THR A 248 -2.51 -5.05 -24.94
N GLN A 249 -3.81 -5.21 -25.19
CA GLN A 249 -4.79 -4.12 -25.08
C GLN A 249 -4.92 -3.62 -23.64
N ALA A 250 -4.95 -4.52 -22.65
CA ALA A 250 -5.01 -4.14 -21.24
C ALA A 250 -3.79 -3.31 -20.82
N ARG A 251 -2.58 -3.70 -21.26
CA ARG A 251 -1.35 -2.94 -21.04
C ARG A 251 -1.41 -1.54 -21.65
N GLN A 252 -1.86 -1.43 -22.91
CA GLN A 252 -2.02 -0.13 -23.58
C GLN A 252 -3.00 0.81 -22.87
N ARG A 253 -4.07 0.27 -22.25
CA ARG A 253 -5.03 1.08 -21.49
C ARG A 253 -4.48 1.56 -20.15
N LEU A 254 -3.58 0.79 -19.54
CA LEU A 254 -2.96 1.15 -18.26
C LEU A 254 -1.96 2.31 -18.42
N GLY A 255 -1.31 2.42 -19.59
CA GLY A 255 -0.34 3.46 -19.92
C GLY A 255 0.95 2.90 -20.49
#